data_AF-L1K1L6-F1
#
_entry.id   AF-L1K1L6-F1
#
_cell.length_a   1.000
_cell.length_b   1.000
_cell.length_c   1.000
_cell.angle_alpha   90.00
_cell.angle_beta   90.00
_cell.angle_gamma   90.00
#
_symmetry.space_group_name_H-M   'P 1'
#
loop_
_entity.id
_entity.type
_entity.pdbx_description
1 polymer ?
#
loop_
_entity_poly.entity_id
_entity_poly.type
_entity_poly.pdbx_seq_one_letter_code
_entity_poly.pdbx_strand_id
1 'polypeptide(L)'
;MLQEFIDYLKAKKISPLDEVASEFKLKTQEVVNRVEGLEAMGRITGLLDDRGKFIYISTEEMEAVAKWIKLQGRIGVSDLAAESNRLVDLQPKEAVRTTIEGAVVEEAATQ
;
A
#
# COMPACT_ATOMS: atom_id res chain seq x y z
N MET A 1 5.61 -4.94 13.69
CA MET A 1 4.51 -4.05 14.11
C MET A 1 4.29 -2.86 13.15
N LEU A 2 5.12 -1.80 13.11
CA LEU A 2 4.88 -0.67 12.17
C LEU A 2 5.18 -1.04 10.71
N GLN A 3 6.25 -1.80 10.47
CA GLN A 3 6.62 -2.24 9.12
C GLN A 3 5.57 -3.20 8.54
N GLU A 4 5.09 -4.17 9.33
CA GLU A 4 4.00 -5.08 8.95
C GLU A 4 2.71 -4.32 8.57
N PHE A 5 2.38 -3.23 9.26
CA PHE A 5 1.24 -2.38 8.92
C PHE A 5 1.40 -1.73 7.55
N ILE A 6 2.58 -1.18 7.28
CA ILE A 6 2.91 -0.59 5.98
C ILE A 6 2.86 -1.64 4.89
N ASP A 7 3.47 -2.81 5.12
CA ASP A 7 3.54 -3.89 4.15
C ASP A 7 2.14 -4.46 3.84
N TYR A 8 1.27 -4.55 4.86
CA TYR A 8 -0.13 -4.94 4.70
C TYR A 8 -0.89 -3.98 3.78
N LEU A 9 -0.77 -2.66 4.01
CA LEU A 9 -1.42 -1.65 3.17
C LEU A 9 -0.89 -1.69 1.73
N LYS A 10 0.43 -1.87 1.57
CA LYS A 10 1.09 -1.95 0.27
C LYS A 10 0.65 -3.17 -0.55
N ALA A 11 0.56 -4.33 0.09
CA ALA A 11 0.17 -5.58 -0.57
C ALA A 11 -1.29 -5.55 -1.02
N LYS A 12 -2.18 -5.09 -0.13
CA LYS A 12 -3.62 -5.16 -0.37
C LYS A 12 -4.13 -4.10 -1.35
N LYS A 13 -3.38 -3.00 -1.54
CA LYS A 13 -3.70 -1.85 -2.40
C LYS A 13 -4.97 -1.09 -2.00
N ILE A 14 -6.12 -1.76 -1.87
CA ILE A 14 -7.37 -1.20 -1.36
C ILE A 14 -7.67 -1.83 0.00
N SER A 15 -7.62 -1.03 1.06
CA SER A 15 -7.83 -1.50 2.44
C SER A 15 -8.97 -0.72 3.11
N PRO A 16 -10.09 -1.36 3.45
CA PRO A 16 -11.09 -0.77 4.33
C PRO A 16 -10.48 -0.53 5.71
N LEU A 17 -10.60 0.67 6.25
CA LEU A 17 -9.97 1.01 7.53
C LEU A 17 -10.49 0.19 8.70
N ASP A 18 -11.75 -0.25 8.65
CA ASP A 18 -12.35 -1.12 9.68
C ASP A 18 -11.75 -2.53 9.68
N GLU A 19 -11.37 -3.03 8.51
CA GLU A 19 -10.71 -4.33 8.39
C GLU A 19 -9.27 -4.24 8.90
N VAL A 20 -8.56 -3.17 8.56
CA VAL A 20 -7.23 -2.87 9.10
C VAL A 20 -7.30 -2.71 10.63
N ALA A 21 -8.31 -2.03 11.14
CA ALA A 21 -8.53 -1.88 12.58
C ALA A 21 -8.73 -3.24 13.27
N SER A 22 -9.51 -4.12 12.64
CA SER A 22 -9.76 -5.48 13.14
C SER A 22 -8.49 -6.35 13.13
N GLU A 23 -7.72 -6.32 12.05
CA GLU A 23 -6.48 -7.10 11.89
C GLU A 23 -5.43 -6.70 12.94
N PHE A 24 -5.25 -5.40 13.17
CA PHE A 24 -4.25 -4.88 14.10
C PHE A 24 -4.79 -4.67 15.52
N LYS A 25 -6.06 -5.02 15.78
CA LYS A 25 -6.76 -4.82 17.06
C LYS A 25 -6.69 -3.36 17.56
N LEU A 26 -6.83 -2.41 16.62
CA LEU A 26 -6.84 -0.98 16.87
C LEU A 26 -8.26 -0.42 16.71
N LYS A 27 -8.49 0.80 17.20
CA LYS A 27 -9.70 1.53 16.85
C LYS A 27 -9.56 2.13 15.44
N THR A 28 -10.65 2.20 14.67
CA THR A 28 -10.63 2.81 13.32
C THR A 28 -10.01 4.21 13.33
N GLN A 29 -10.32 5.03 14.34
CA GLN A 29 -9.72 6.37 14.51
C GLN A 29 -8.20 6.35 14.72
N GLU A 30 -7.67 5.34 15.41
CA GLU A 30 -6.22 5.18 15.57
C GLU A 30 -5.55 4.75 14.26
N VAL A 31 -6.24 3.94 13.44
CA VAL A 31 -5.77 3.59 12.10
C VAL A 31 -5.73 4.82 11.20
N VAL A 32 -6.77 5.67 11.21
CA VAL A 32 -6.81 6.95 10.48
C VAL A 32 -5.60 7.80 10.85
N ASN A 33 -5.42 8.08 12.14
CA ASN A 33 -4.32 8.91 12.64
C ASN A 33 -2.94 8.33 12.26
N ARG A 34 -2.79 7.00 12.24
CA ARG A 34 -1.54 6.35 11.81
C ARG A 34 -1.30 6.48 10.31
N VAL A 35 -2.34 6.31 9.48
CA VAL A 35 -2.24 6.48 8.03
C VAL A 35 -1.89 7.92 7.69
N GLU A 36 -2.59 8.90 8.26
CA GLU A 36 -2.31 10.33 8.08
C GLU A 36 -0.89 10.69 8.55
N GLY A 37 -0.46 10.16 9.70
CA GLY A 37 0.90 10.37 10.18
C GLY A 37 1.97 9.76 9.27
N LEU A 38 1.75 8.55 8.76
CA LEU A 38 2.67 7.89 7.82
C LEU A 38 2.73 8.60 6.46
N GLU A 39 1.61 9.13 6.01
CA GLU A 39 1.52 9.95 4.80
C GLU A 39 2.24 11.28 4.97
N ALA A 40 2.03 11.98 6.08
CA ALA A 40 2.73 13.23 6.40
C ALA A 40 4.25 13.06 6.50
N MET A 41 4.72 11.88 6.92
CA MET A 41 6.15 11.51 6.92
C MET A 41 6.67 11.04 5.55
N GLY A 42 5.81 10.92 4.53
CA GLY A 42 6.17 10.42 3.20
C GLY A 42 6.55 8.93 3.18
N ARG A 43 6.13 8.15 4.19
CA ARG A 43 6.43 6.70 4.29
C ARG A 43 5.47 5.86 3.49
N ILE A 44 4.24 6.36 3.31
CA ILE A 44 3.22 5.80 2.44
C ILE A 44 2.60 6.94 1.62
N THR A 45 2.01 6.58 0.50
CA THR A 45 1.31 7.48 -0.41
C THR A 45 -0.01 6.81 -0.76
N GLY A 46 -1.11 7.57 -0.77
CA GLY A 46 -2.41 6.99 -1.04
C GLY A 46 -3.55 7.99 -1.03
N LEU A 47 -4.76 7.48 -1.22
CA LEU A 47 -5.99 8.24 -1.12
C LEU A 47 -6.85 7.69 0.01
N LEU A 48 -7.37 8.57 0.85
CA LEU A 48 -8.44 8.24 1.80
C LEU A 48 -9.79 8.63 1.18
N ASP A 49 -10.66 7.64 0.98
CA ASP A 49 -12.04 7.83 0.54
C ASP A 49 -12.90 8.29 1.75
N ASP A 50 -13.91 9.14 1.52
CA ASP A 50 -14.84 9.62 2.57
C ASP A 50 -15.64 8.48 3.21
N ARG A 51 -15.68 7.32 2.53
CA ARG A 51 -16.27 6.06 2.97
C ARG A 51 -15.35 5.20 3.85
N GLY A 52 -14.18 5.70 4.25
CA GLY A 52 -13.26 4.98 5.13
C GLY A 52 -12.46 3.87 4.44
N LYS A 53 -12.17 4.02 3.14
CA LYS A 53 -11.24 3.13 2.41
C LYS A 53 -9.94 3.86 2.16
N PHE A 54 -8.83 3.19 2.42
CA PHE A 54 -7.51 3.66 2.03
C PHE A 54 -7.07 2.95 0.75
N ILE A 55 -6.63 3.72 -0.23
CA ILE A 55 -6.07 3.24 -1.50
C ILE A 55 -4.59 3.57 -1.52
N TYR A 56 -3.74 2.56 -1.38
CA TYR A 56 -2.30 2.71 -1.55
C TYR A 56 -1.95 2.88 -3.02
N ILE A 57 -1.23 3.95 -3.32
CA ILE A 57 -0.66 4.23 -4.64
C ILE A 57 0.85 4.31 -4.44
N SER A 58 1.63 3.56 -5.23
CA SER A 58 3.08 3.58 -5.06
C SER A 58 3.66 4.92 -5.53
N THR A 59 4.85 5.28 -5.02
CA THR A 59 5.51 6.52 -5.43
C THR A 59 5.79 6.52 -6.93
N GLU A 60 6.16 5.37 -7.50
CA GLU A 60 6.43 5.20 -8.93
C GLU A 60 5.15 5.41 -9.77
N GLU A 61 4.01 4.89 -9.31
CA GLU A 61 2.71 5.10 -9.95
C GLU A 61 2.34 6.59 -9.92
N MET A 62 2.58 7.27 -8.80
CA MET A 62 2.32 8.70 -8.67
C MET A 62 3.24 9.56 -9.52
N GLU A 63 4.52 9.20 -9.61
CA GLU A 63 5.49 9.86 -10.49
C GLU A 63 5.13 9.69 -11.97
N ALA A 64 4.65 8.51 -12.36
CA ALA A 64 4.20 8.25 -13.73
C ALA A 64 3.01 9.16 -14.09
N VAL A 65 2.02 9.27 -13.20
CA VAL A 65 0.87 10.18 -13.37
C VAL A 65 1.35 11.64 -13.44
N ALA A 66 2.22 12.06 -12.52
CA ALA A 66 2.76 13.43 -12.50
C ALA A 66 3.55 13.77 -13.77
N LYS A 67 4.34 12.83 -14.28
CA LYS A 67 5.09 13.00 -15.54
C LYS A 67 4.15 13.15 -16.73
N TRP A 68 3.11 12.32 -16.80
CA TRP A 68 2.12 12.41 -17.86
C TRP A 68 1.37 13.75 -17.85
N ILE A 69 0.92 14.20 -16.66
CA ILE A 69 0.24 15.50 -16.51
C ILE A 69 1.13 16.64 -17.03
N LYS A 70 2.42 16.64 -16.68
CA LYS A 70 3.37 17.67 -17.13
C LYS A 70 3.58 17.68 -18.64
N LEU A 71 3.46 16.53 -19.32
CA LEU A 71 3.66 16.42 -20.77
C LEU A 71 2.46 16.92 -21.58
N GLN A 72 1.23 16.73 -21.08
CA GLN A 72 0.02 17.06 -21.82
C GLN A 72 -0.39 18.55 -21.71
N GLY A 73 0.04 19.25 -20.65
CA GLY A 73 -0.26 20.68 -20.46
C GLY A 73 -1.71 20.95 -20.05
N ARG A 74 -2.64 21.01 -21.02
CA ARG A 74 -4.09 21.14 -20.76
C ARG A 74 -4.77 19.79 -20.95
N ILE A 75 -5.47 19.33 -19.93
CA ILE A 75 -6.01 17.97 -19.88
C ILE A 75 -7.47 18.03 -19.45
N GLY A 76 -8.33 17.25 -20.11
CA GLY A 76 -9.69 17.02 -19.63
C GLY A 76 -9.71 16.05 -18.46
N VAL A 77 -10.64 16.22 -17.52
CA VAL A 77 -10.79 15.29 -16.37
C VAL A 77 -10.99 13.85 -16.85
N SER A 78 -11.69 13.65 -17.98
CA SER A 78 -11.89 12.34 -18.60
C SER A 78 -10.58 11.69 -19.08
N ASP A 79 -9.68 12.46 -19.68
CA ASP A 79 -8.38 11.97 -20.16
C ASP A 79 -7.47 11.62 -18.98
N LEU A 80 -7.48 12.47 -17.94
CA LEU A 80 -6.75 12.21 -16.71
C LEU A 80 -7.26 10.93 -16.02
N ALA A 81 -8.58 10.72 -15.97
CA ALA A 81 -9.16 9.52 -15.38
C ALA A 81 -8.78 8.25 -16.17
N ALA A 82 -8.84 8.33 -17.51
CA ALA A 82 -8.46 7.22 -18.37
C ALA A 82 -6.98 6.83 -18.21
N GLU A 83 -6.09 7.82 -18.19
CA GLU A 83 -4.66 7.55 -18.02
C GLU A 83 -4.33 7.12 -16.58
N SER A 84 -4.97 7.72 -15.57
CA SER A 84 -4.79 7.32 -14.16
C SER A 84 -5.17 5.85 -13.95
N ASN A 85 -6.26 5.38 -14.57
CA ASN A 85 -6.66 3.97 -14.52
C ASN A 85 -5.63 3.03 -15.19
N ARG A 86 -4.84 3.54 -16.14
CA ARG A 86 -3.77 2.77 -16.79
C ARG A 86 -2.48 2.75 -15.96
N LEU A 87 -2.17 3.86 -15.29
CA LEU A 87 -0.94 4.04 -14.53
C LEU A 87 -1.03 3.52 -13.10
N VAL A 88 -2.23 3.50 -12.51
CA VAL A 88 -2.47 3.02 -11.15
C VAL A 88 -3.07 1.62 -11.20
N ASP A 89 -2.26 0.63 -10.81
CA ASP A 89 -2.74 -0.75 -10.64
C ASP A 89 -3.28 -0.95 -9.23
N LEU A 90 -4.58 -1.22 -9.16
CA LEU A 90 -5.34 -1.46 -7.95
C LEU A 90 -5.48 -2.95 -7.61
N GLN A 91 -4.92 -3.85 -8.42
CA GLN A 91 -4.93 -5.28 -8.11
C GLN A 91 -4.03 -5.55 -6.89
N PRO A 92 -4.49 -6.36 -5.92
CA PRO A 92 -3.65 -6.77 -4.80
C PRO A 92 -2.40 -7.45 -5.33
N LYS A 93 -1.23 -6.95 -4.95
CA LYS A 93 0.03 -7.64 -5.26
C LYS A 93 0.21 -8.70 -4.19
N GLU A 94 0.14 -9.97 -4.55
CA GLU A 94 0.50 -11.06 -3.65
C GLU A 94 1.88 -10.75 -3.09
N ALA A 95 1.96 -10.52 -1.78
CA ALA A 95 3.23 -10.37 -1.10
C ALA A 95 4.00 -11.67 -1.36
N VAL A 96 5.03 -11.60 -2.20
CA VAL A 96 5.96 -12.70 -2.43
C VAL A 96 6.52 -13.06 -1.06
N ARG A 97 5.97 -14.11 -0.46
CA ARG A 97 6.56 -14.75 0.70
C ARG A 97 7.82 -15.41 0.17
N THR A 98 8.97 -14.76 0.37
CA THR A 98 10.25 -15.42 0.19
C THR A 98 10.26 -16.58 1.19
N THR A 99 9.96 -17.78 0.73
CA THR A 99 10.15 -19.01 1.50
C THR A 99 11.63 -19.10 1.83
N ILE A 100 12.00 -18.76 3.07
CA ILE A 100 13.31 -19.11 3.60
C ILE A 100 13.24 -20.61 3.89
N GLU A 101 13.44 -21.42 2.85
CA GLU A 101 13.56 -22.87 2.96
C GLU A 101 14.99 -23.22 3.35
N GLY A 102 15.15 -23.69 4.59
CA GLY A 102 15.96 -24.86 4.93
C GLY A 102 17.49 -24.74 4.90
N ALA A 103 18.08 -24.42 6.05
CA ALA A 103 19.38 -24.94 6.45
C ALA A 103 19.39 -25.26 7.95
N VAL A 104 18.75 -26.37 8.33
CA VAL A 104 19.03 -27.08 9.59
C VAL A 104 19.27 -28.55 9.26
N VAL A 105 20.54 -28.91 9.21
CA VAL A 105 21.08 -30.27 9.36
C VAL A 105 22.37 -30.08 10.16
N GLU A 106 22.71 -30.81 11.22
CA GLU A 106 22.06 -31.81 12.05
C GLU A 106 23.07 -31.96 13.20
N GLU A 107 22.70 -31.63 14.44
CA GLU A 107 23.54 -31.92 15.61
C GLU A 107 22.83 -32.99 16.43
N ALA A 108 23.16 -34.25 16.17
CA ALA A 108 22.82 -35.38 17.02
C ALA A 108 24.11 -35.91 17.64
N ALA A 109 24.33 -35.55 18.89
CA ALA A 109 25.35 -36.13 19.74
C ALA A 109 24.94 -37.53 20.23
N THR A 110 25.97 -38.35 20.45
CA THR A 110 26.03 -39.46 21.42
C THR A 110 25.61 -40.85 20.93
N GLN A 111 26.63 -41.66 20.61
CA GLN A 111 27.06 -42.73 21.51
C GLN A 111 28.57 -42.65 21.72
#